data_AF-A0A7V9AL79-F1
#
_entry.id   AF-A0A7V9AL79-F1
#
_cell.length_a   1.000
_cell.length_b   1.000
_cell.length_c   1.000
_cell.angle_alpha   90.00
_cell.angle_beta   90.00
_cell.angle_gamma   90.00
#
_symmetry.space_group_name_H-M   'P 1'
#
loop_
_entity.id
_entity.type
_entity.pdbx_description
1 polymer ?
#
loop_
_entity_poly.entity_id
_entity_poly.type
_entity_poly.pdbx_seq_one_letter_code
_entity_poly.pdbx_strand_id
1 'polypeptide(L)' 'MDEAERLAHADRGDKARVNLVNALRECGQLADAVETFEGRELIEVLDYLDSLRFVMAESGQLLGGVVRGSQG' A
#
# COMPACT_ATOMS: atom_id res chain seq x y z
N MET A 1 -11.11 18.78 -16.47
CA MET A 1 -10.05 18.85 -15.45
C MET A 1 -9.19 20.06 -15.71
N ASP A 2 -9.21 21.02 -14.80
CA ASP A 2 -8.23 22.10 -14.80
C ASP A 2 -6.83 21.55 -14.47
N GLU A 3 -5.80 22.38 -14.63
CA GLU A 3 -4.41 21.96 -14.44
C GLU A 3 -4.08 21.62 -12.98
N ALA A 4 -4.70 22.30 -12.02
CA ALA A 4 -4.49 22.05 -10.59
C ALA A 4 -5.06 20.68 -10.19
N GLU A 5 -6.22 20.33 -10.73
CA GLU A 5 -6.88 19.05 -10.50
C GLU A 5 -6.05 17.90 -11.11
N ARG A 6 -5.40 18.08 -12.27
CA ARG A 6 -4.47 17.08 -12.84
C ARG A 6 -3.22 16.89 -11.97
N LEU A 7 -2.62 17.98 -11.51
CA LEU A 7 -1.42 17.94 -10.65
C LEU A 7 -1.72 17.25 -9.31
N ALA A 8 -2.87 17.57 -8.70
CA ALA A 8 -3.32 16.88 -7.49
C ALA A 8 -3.58 15.39 -7.72
N HIS A 9 -4.12 15.03 -8.90
CA HIS A 9 -4.36 13.64 -9.26
C HIS A 9 -3.05 12.85 -9.48
N ALA A 10 -2.03 13.48 -10.05
CA ALA A 10 -0.70 12.91 -10.23
C ALA A 10 0.02 12.71 -8.89
N ASP A 11 0.04 13.73 -8.02
CA ASP A 11 0.64 13.64 -6.67
C ASP A 11 0.02 12.52 -5.83
N ARG A 12 -1.31 12.35 -5.92
CA ARG A 12 -2.01 11.24 -5.25
C ARG A 12 -1.56 9.87 -5.77
N GLY A 13 -1.32 9.75 -7.08
CA GLY A 13 -0.81 8.52 -7.69
C GLY A 13 0.61 8.20 -7.25
N ASP A 14 1.49 9.20 -7.19
CA ASP A 14 2.89 9.01 -6.77
C ASP A 14 2.98 8.60 -5.30
N LYS A 15 2.20 9.24 -4.42
CA LYS A 15 2.11 8.84 -3.01
C LYS A 15 1.58 7.41 -2.85
N ALA A 16 0.52 7.05 -3.57
CA ALA A 16 -0.02 5.69 -3.53
C ALA A 16 1.02 4.66 -4.03
N ARG A 17 1.83 5.00 -5.04
CA ARG A 17 2.92 4.15 -5.52
C ARG A 17 3.98 3.93 -4.46
N VAL A 18 4.44 4.99 -3.80
CA VAL A 18 5.43 4.91 -2.72
C VAL A 18 4.90 4.04 -1.57
N ASN A 19 3.67 4.29 -1.14
CA ASN A 19 3.03 3.53 -0.07
C ASN A 19 2.93 2.03 -0.41
N LEU A 20 2.48 1.71 -1.63
CA LEU A 20 2.36 0.32 -2.08
C LEU A 20 3.73 -0.38 -2.14
N VAL A 21 4.77 0.29 -2.65
CA VAL A 21 6.13 -0.26 -2.70
C VAL A 21 6.67 -0.52 -1.30
N ASN A 22 6.47 0.39 -0.36
CA ASN A 22 6.92 0.22 1.01
C ASN A 22 6.17 -0.93 1.70
N ALA A 23 4.84 -0.97 1.59
CA ALA A 23 4.04 -2.06 2.17
C ALA A 23 4.46 -3.45 1.62
N LEU A 24 4.75 -3.56 0.33
CA LEU A 24 5.23 -4.80 -0.28
C LEU A 24 6.61 -5.21 0.25
N ARG A 25 7.52 -4.25 0.45
CA ARG A 25 8.84 -4.53 1.04
C ARG A 25 8.72 -5.01 2.48
N GLU A 26 7.89 -4.34 3.26
CA GLU A 26 7.63 -4.69 4.65
C GLU A 26 6.99 -6.08 4.75
N CYS A 27 6.01 -6.42 3.90
CA CYS A 27 5.48 -7.78 3.81
C CYS A 27 6.57 -8.82 3.55
N GLY A 28 7.52 -8.53 2.65
CA GLY A 28 8.65 -9.41 2.38
C GLY A 28 9.57 -9.61 3.58
N GLN A 29 9.70 -8.59 4.44
CA GLN A 29 10.51 -8.65 5.66
C GLN A 29 9.84 -9.43 6.80
N LEU A 30 8.51 -9.56 6.78
CA LEU A 30 7.77 -10.30 7.82
C LEU A 30 7.85 -11.82 7.65
N ALA A 31 8.35 -12.33 6.52
CA ALA A 31 8.39 -13.77 6.24
C ALA A 31 9.13 -14.56 7.34
N ASP A 32 10.34 -14.13 7.70
CA ASP A 32 11.15 -14.79 8.74
C ASP A 32 10.48 -14.71 10.12
N ALA A 33 9.79 -13.59 10.40
CA ALA A 33 9.07 -13.38 11.66
C ALA A 33 7.87 -14.33 11.77
N VAL A 34 7.15 -14.57 10.68
CA VAL A 34 6.05 -15.56 10.62
C VAL A 34 6.57 -16.98 10.78
N GLU A 35 7.76 -17.30 10.26
CA GLU A 35 8.37 -18.63 10.41
C GLU A 35 8.88 -18.88 11.85
N THR A 36 9.33 -17.83 12.53
CA THR A 36 10.06 -17.94 13.81
C THR A 36 9.19 -17.69 15.03
N PHE A 37 8.30 -16.69 14.98
CA PHE A 37 7.55 -16.27 16.16
C PHE A 37 6.36 -17.17 16.45
N GLU A 38 6.05 -17.28 17.75
CA GLU A 38 4.92 -18.04 18.26
C GLU A 38 4.11 -17.20 19.27
N GLY A 39 2.91 -17.66 19.60
CA GLY A 39 2.09 -17.04 20.65
C GLY A 39 1.83 -15.55 20.39
N ARG A 40 2.13 -14.70 21.38
CA ARG A 40 1.82 -13.26 21.31
C ARG A 40 2.62 -12.52 20.23
N GLU A 41 3.89 -12.85 20.04
CA GLU A 41 4.73 -12.19 19.04
C GLU A 41 4.21 -12.46 17.62
N LEU A 42 3.74 -13.69 17.38
CA LEU A 42 3.08 -14.02 16.11
C LEU A 42 1.80 -13.22 15.92
N ILE A 43 0.96 -13.06 16.95
CA ILE A 43 -0.25 -12.23 16.85
C ILE A 43 0.08 -10.79 16.48
N GLU A 44 1.12 -10.19 17.07
CA GLU A 44 1.56 -8.83 16.74
C GLU A 44 2.03 -8.71 15.28
N VAL A 45 2.73 -9.72 14.76
CA VAL A 45 3.11 -9.77 13.33
C VAL A 45 1.87 -9.86 12.43
N LEU A 46 0.87 -10.66 12.81
CA LEU A 46 -0.37 -10.81 12.04
C LEU A 46 -1.22 -9.52 12.07
N ASP A 47 -1.29 -8.83 13.19
CA ASP A 47 -1.95 -7.52 13.31
C ASP A 47 -1.26 -6.46 12.44
N TYR A 48 0.08 -6.51 12.38
CA TYR A 48 0.83 -5.64 11.49
C TYR A 48 0.58 -5.99 10.01
N LEU A 49 0.56 -7.28 9.67
CA LEU A 49 0.25 -7.74 8.31
C LEU A 49 -1.16 -7.30 7.87
N ASP A 50 -2.16 -7.32 8.77
CA ASP A 50 -3.50 -6.83 8.47
C ASP A 50 -3.52 -5.30 8.24
N SER A 51 -2.71 -4.56 8.99
CA SER A 51 -2.50 -3.13 8.75
C SER A 51 -1.89 -2.86 7.37
N LEU A 52 -0.89 -3.65 6.96
CA LEU A 52 -0.30 -3.56 5.61
C LEU A 52 -1.31 -3.92 4.52
N ARG A 53 -2.19 -4.91 4.75
CA ARG A 53 -3.28 -5.25 3.83
C ARG A 53 -4.16 -4.03 3.54
N PHE A 54 -4.50 -3.24 4.55
CA PHE A 54 -5.29 -2.02 4.37
C PHE A 54 -4.55 -1.00 3.47
N VAL A 55 -3.27 -0.73 3.76
CA VAL A 55 -2.44 0.20 2.97
C VAL A 55 -2.33 -0.24 1.51
N MET A 56 -2.12 -1.54 1.27
CA MET A 56 -2.03 -2.10 -0.08
C MET A 56 -3.35 -1.96 -0.83
N ALA A 57 -4.49 -2.26 -0.18
CA ALA A 57 -5.81 -2.14 -0.79
C ALA A 57 -6.13 -0.70 -1.18
N GLU A 58 -5.93 0.26 -0.27
CA GLU A 58 -6.15 1.68 -0.54
C GLU A 58 -5.24 2.17 -1.68
N SER A 59 -3.93 1.89 -1.58
CA SER A 59 -2.95 2.33 -2.59
C SER A 59 -3.27 1.75 -3.98
N GLY A 60 -3.69 0.49 -4.05
CA GLY A 60 -4.11 -0.15 -5.29
C GLY A 60 -5.38 0.48 -5.88
N GLN A 61 -6.37 0.81 -5.05
CA GLN A 61 -7.57 1.51 -5.50
C GLN A 61 -7.25 2.90 -6.06
N LEU A 62 -6.39 3.66 -5.38
CA LEU A 62 -5.96 4.99 -5.82
C LEU A 62 -5.22 4.93 -7.16
N LEU A 63 -4.23 4.04 -7.27
CA LEU A 63 -3.49 3.85 -8.52
C LEU A 63 -4.41 3.41 -9.66
N GLY A 64 -5.33 2.47 -9.40
CA GLY A 64 -6.31 2.05 -10.39
C GLY A 64 -7.20 3.20 -10.85
N GLY A 65 -7.60 4.08 -9.94
CA GLY A 65 -8.35 5.30 -10.26
C GLY A 65 -7.56 6.26 -11.16
N VAL A 66 -6.30 6.53 -10.81
CA VAL A 66 -5.39 7.38 -11.60
C VAL A 66 -5.20 6.83 -13.01
N VAL A 67 -4.91 5.53 -13.14
CA VAL A 67 -4.67 4.89 -14.44
C VAL A 67 -5.92 4.92 -15.32
N ARG A 68 -7.10 4.68 -14.75
CA ARG A 68 -8.37 4.78 -15.51
C ARG A 68 -8.67 6.23 -15.92
N GLY A 69 -8.44 7.19 -15.02
CA GLY A 69 -8.64 8.61 -15.30
C GLY A 69 -7.66 9.20 -16.31
N SER A 70 -6.46 8.63 -16.45
CA SER A 70 -5.47 9.04 -17.45
C SER A 70 -5.73 8.55 -18.87
N GLN A 71 -6.65 7.57 -19.04
CA GLN A 71 -6.98 6.96 -20.33
C GLN A 71 -8.30 7.47 -20.94
N GLY A 72 -9.04 8.32 -20.22
CA GLY A 72 -10.30 8.94 -20.67
C GLY A 72 -10.11 10.42 -20.95
#